data_AF-A0A3B8VYR7-F1
#
_entry.id   AF-A0A3B8VYR7-F1
#
_cell.length_a   1.000
_cell.length_b   1.000
_cell.length_c   1.000
_cell.angle_alpha   90.00
_cell.angle_beta   90.00
_cell.angle_gamma   90.00
#
_symmetry.space_group_name_H-M   'P 1'
#
loop_
_entity.id
_entity.type
_entity.pdbx_description
1 polymer ?
#
loop_
_entity_poly.entity_id
_entity_poly.type
_entity_poly.pdbx_seq_one_letter_code
_entity_poly.pdbx_strand_id
1 'polypeptide(L)'
;MKKNVSRCVFSAFVLMCSMPAFAVHASNTAAVCQEKGEKSSKVTYKMETDIPYVANETDAYRKERCKLDVYYPDGQTNVATVVYFHGGGLEAGSKTVPNALREKG
;
A
#
# COMPACT_ATOMS: atom_id res chain seq x y z
N MET A 1 6.52 33.14 9.62
CA MET A 1 6.17 33.28 8.18
C MET A 1 7.39 32.96 7.32
N LYS A 2 7.43 31.80 6.66
CA LYS A 2 8.45 31.50 5.63
C LYS A 2 7.73 31.39 4.30
N LYS A 3 8.05 32.32 3.38
CA LYS A 3 7.40 32.49 2.08
C LYS A 3 8.03 31.50 1.09
N ASN A 4 7.17 30.71 0.44
CA ASN A 4 7.53 29.82 -0.66
C ASN A 4 7.96 30.62 -1.89
N VAL A 5 9.07 30.23 -2.51
CA VAL A 5 9.37 30.57 -3.91
C VAL A 5 9.87 29.30 -4.59
N SER A 6 8.93 28.53 -5.14
CA SER A 6 9.24 27.43 -6.06
C SER A 6 9.36 28.02 -7.46
N ARG A 7 10.58 28.04 -8.00
CA ARG A 7 10.85 28.53 -9.35
C ARG A 7 10.38 27.47 -10.35
N CYS A 8 9.21 27.68 -10.95
CA CYS A 8 8.81 26.98 -12.17
C CYS A 8 9.77 27.37 -13.30
N VAL A 9 10.52 26.40 -13.83
CA VAL A 9 11.20 26.53 -15.12
C VAL A 9 10.16 26.21 -16.19
N PHE A 10 9.51 27.24 -16.73
CA PHE A 10 8.75 27.11 -17.99
C PHE A 10 9.72 27.33 -19.15
N SER A 11 10.09 26.24 -19.82
CA SER A 11 10.82 26.29 -21.08
C SER A 11 9.88 26.75 -22.19
N ALA A 12 10.08 27.97 -22.68
CA ALA A 12 9.40 28.56 -23.82
C ALA A 12 10.29 28.49 -25.07
N PHE A 13 9.86 27.74 -26.09
CA PHE A 13 10.18 27.86 -27.53
C PHE A 13 9.49 26.65 -28.18
N VAL A 14 8.62 26.78 -29.20
CA VAL A 14 8.98 26.96 -30.60
C VAL A 14 7.72 27.37 -31.41
N LEU A 15 7.89 28.47 -32.15
CA LEU A 15 7.39 28.81 -33.50
C LEU A 15 5.90 28.64 -33.88
N MET A 16 5.28 29.80 -34.11
CA MET A 16 3.99 30.02 -34.77
C MET A 16 3.97 29.49 -36.21
N CYS A 17 2.97 28.67 -36.55
CA CYS A 17 2.51 28.50 -37.92
C CYS A 17 0.98 28.43 -37.98
N SER A 18 0.44 29.25 -38.89
CA SER A 18 -0.94 29.47 -39.33
C SER A 18 -2.06 28.52 -38.86
N MET A 19 -3.10 29.10 -38.25
CA MET A 19 -4.34 28.43 -37.81
C MET A 19 -5.18 27.91 -38.99
N PRO A 20 -5.87 26.77 -38.80
CA PRO A 20 -7.31 26.77 -39.02
C PRO A 20 -8.07 26.27 -37.77
N ALA A 21 -9.21 26.91 -37.54
CA ALA A 21 -10.12 26.63 -36.44
C ALA A 21 -10.62 25.18 -36.47
N PHE A 22 -10.30 24.41 -35.44
CA PHE A 22 -11.06 23.22 -35.05
C PHE A 22 -11.34 23.27 -33.55
N ALA A 23 -12.61 23.02 -33.24
CA ALA A 23 -13.20 23.17 -31.94
C ALA A 23 -12.48 22.36 -30.86
N VAL A 24 -12.25 23.03 -29.74
CA VAL A 24 -11.88 22.42 -28.46
C VAL A 24 -13.03 21.52 -27.99
N HIS A 25 -12.77 20.22 -27.93
CA HIS A 25 -13.37 19.35 -26.92
C HIS A 25 -12.32 18.35 -26.44
N ALA A 26 -11.27 18.89 -25.82
CA ALA A 26 -10.33 18.11 -25.03
C ALA A 26 -10.87 18.06 -23.59
N SER A 27 -11.68 17.04 -23.27
CA SER A 27 -11.86 16.62 -21.87
C SER A 27 -10.55 15.99 -21.42
N ASN A 28 -9.62 16.85 -21.01
CA ASN A 28 -8.37 16.43 -20.40
C ASN A 28 -8.66 16.10 -18.93
N THR A 29 -9.07 14.86 -18.66
CA THR A 29 -8.97 14.28 -17.31
C THR A 29 -7.48 14.09 -17.03
N ALA A 30 -6.81 15.17 -16.64
CA ALA A 30 -5.54 15.06 -15.96
C ALA A 30 -5.78 14.29 -14.66
N ALA A 31 -5.28 13.06 -14.62
CA ALA A 31 -5.09 12.33 -13.38
C ALA A 31 -4.15 13.18 -12.50
N VAL A 32 -4.75 13.99 -11.63
CA VAL A 32 -4.03 14.64 -10.56
C VAL A 32 -3.52 13.52 -9.66
N CYS A 33 -2.22 13.26 -9.72
CA CYS A 33 -1.52 12.50 -8.70
C CYS A 33 -1.55 13.36 -7.44
N GLN A 34 -2.54 13.16 -6.59
CA GLN A 34 -2.58 13.78 -5.27
C GLN A 34 -1.44 13.17 -4.45
N GLU A 35 -0.34 13.90 -4.29
CA GLU A 35 0.63 13.64 -3.23
C GLU A 35 -0.08 13.88 -1.89
N LYS A 36 -0.58 12.80 -1.26
CA LYS A 36 -1.14 12.85 0.08
C LYS A 36 -0.04 13.28 1.04
N GLY A 37 -0.24 14.45 1.66
CA GLY A 37 0.64 15.00 2.67
C GLY A 37 0.91 14.01 3.80
N GLU A 38 2.20 13.86 4.11
CA GLU A 38 2.74 13.02 5.16
C GLU A 38 2.26 13.51 6.54
N LYS A 39 1.27 12.82 7.10
CA LYS A 39 0.83 13.03 8.46
C LYS A 39 1.77 12.26 9.38
N SER A 40 2.68 12.96 10.05
CA SER A 40 3.52 12.39 11.13
C SER A 40 2.66 12.09 12.36
N SER A 41 1.80 11.10 12.25
CA SER A 41 1.16 10.41 13.37
C SER A 41 1.91 9.11 13.61
N LYS A 42 2.38 8.89 14.83
CA LYS A 42 2.99 7.62 15.26
C LYS A 42 2.07 6.47 14.83
N VAL A 43 2.54 5.65 13.89
CA VAL A 43 1.79 4.49 13.40
C VAL A 43 1.78 3.44 14.49
N THR A 44 0.59 3.10 14.97
CA THR A 44 0.38 1.99 15.91
C THR A 44 0.19 0.72 15.10
N TYR A 45 0.81 -0.38 15.51
CA TYR A 45 0.63 -1.68 14.86
C TYR A 45 -0.17 -2.63 15.74
N LYS A 46 -0.97 -3.48 15.11
CA LYS A 46 -1.75 -4.53 15.76
C LYS A 46 -1.32 -5.90 15.26
N MET A 47 -1.50 -6.89 16.12
CA MET A 47 -1.27 -8.30 15.82
C MET A 47 -2.52 -9.08 16.19
N GLU A 48 -3.08 -9.78 15.23
CA GLU A 48 -4.16 -10.74 15.44
C GLU A 48 -3.61 -12.13 15.17
N THR A 49 -3.83 -13.07 16.10
CA THR A 49 -3.29 -14.43 16.02
C THR A 49 -4.40 -15.44 15.85
N ASP A 50 -4.05 -16.58 15.29
CA ASP A 50 -4.93 -17.74 15.20
C ASP A 50 -6.22 -17.56 14.39
N ILE A 51 -6.19 -16.67 13.38
CA ILE A 51 -7.34 -16.41 12.51
C ILE A 51 -7.55 -17.60 11.57
N PRO A 52 -8.71 -18.30 11.63
CA PRO A 52 -9.03 -19.37 10.69
C PRO A 52 -9.30 -18.79 9.30
N TYR A 53 -8.61 -19.29 8.27
CA TYR A 53 -8.80 -18.85 6.88
C TYR A 53 -9.56 -19.86 6.00
N VAL A 54 -10.01 -20.97 6.58
CA VAL A 54 -10.85 -21.99 5.91
C VAL A 54 -12.22 -22.02 6.56
N ALA A 55 -13.26 -21.77 5.76
CA ALA A 55 -14.65 -21.81 6.23
C ALA A 55 -15.14 -23.25 6.34
N ASN A 56 -15.96 -23.53 7.36
CA ASN A 56 -16.66 -24.81 7.55
C ASN A 56 -15.75 -26.05 7.55
N GLU A 57 -14.52 -25.93 8.07
CA GLU A 57 -13.63 -27.07 8.17
C GLU A 57 -14.25 -28.14 9.09
N THR A 58 -14.14 -29.41 8.72
CA THR A 58 -14.61 -30.53 9.55
C THR A 58 -13.46 -31.34 10.10
N ASP A 59 -12.32 -31.37 9.40
CA ASP A 59 -11.14 -32.10 9.80
C ASP A 59 -10.44 -31.43 11.00
N ALA A 60 -10.13 -32.22 12.03
CA ALA A 60 -9.56 -31.71 13.28
C ALA A 60 -8.14 -31.14 13.07
N TYR A 61 -7.33 -31.80 12.25
CA TYR A 61 -5.97 -31.36 11.96
C TYR A 61 -5.95 -30.02 11.22
N ARG A 62 -6.82 -29.88 10.21
CA ARG A 62 -6.96 -28.62 9.46
C ARG A 62 -7.54 -27.50 10.31
N LYS A 63 -8.51 -27.76 11.19
CA LYS A 63 -8.99 -26.75 12.16
C LYS A 63 -7.88 -26.21 13.05
N GLU A 64 -6.98 -27.08 13.48
CA GLU A 64 -5.87 -26.71 14.33
C GLU A 64 -4.80 -25.91 13.56
N ARG A 65 -4.46 -26.36 12.35
CA ARG A 65 -3.29 -25.87 11.59
C ARG A 65 -3.61 -24.76 10.59
N CYS A 66 -4.82 -24.68 10.03
CA CYS A 66 -5.22 -23.66 9.05
C CYS A 66 -5.55 -22.31 9.72
N LYS A 67 -4.56 -21.77 10.41
CA LYS A 67 -4.64 -20.51 11.16
C LYS A 67 -3.53 -19.56 10.71
N LEU A 68 -3.88 -18.29 10.54
CA LEU A 68 -2.98 -17.22 10.13
C LEU A 68 -2.80 -16.22 11.28
N ASP A 69 -1.59 -15.67 11.40
CA ASP A 69 -1.33 -14.52 12.25
C ASP A 69 -1.09 -13.31 11.34
N VAL A 70 -1.73 -12.18 11.64
CA VAL A 70 -1.73 -10.97 10.81
C VAL A 70 -1.17 -9.80 11.63
N TYR A 71 -0.13 -9.16 11.10
CA TYR A 71 0.48 -7.97 11.69
C TYR A 71 0.34 -6.79 10.73
N TYR A 72 -0.32 -5.72 11.17
CA TYR A 72 -0.72 -4.61 10.29
C TYR A 72 -0.75 -3.26 11.02
N PRO A 73 -0.58 -2.15 10.29
CA PRO A 73 -0.74 -0.80 10.85
C PRO A 73 -2.21 -0.46 11.11
N ASP A 74 -2.51 0.05 12.29
CA ASP A 74 -3.85 0.44 12.72
C ASP A 74 -4.34 1.69 11.98
N GLY A 75 -5.57 1.64 11.46
CA GLY A 75 -6.22 2.76 10.78
C GLY A 75 -5.70 3.09 9.38
N GLN A 76 -4.81 2.26 8.80
CA GLN A 76 -4.33 2.43 7.41
C GLN A 76 -5.03 1.45 6.45
N THR A 77 -5.28 1.90 5.23
CA THR A 77 -5.84 1.08 4.13
C THR A 77 -5.00 1.25 2.88
N ASN A 78 -5.04 0.29 1.96
CA ASN A 78 -4.25 0.28 0.71
C ASN A 78 -2.73 0.22 0.94
N VAL A 79 -2.29 -0.58 1.90
CA VAL A 79 -0.88 -0.85 2.18
C VAL A 79 -0.37 -2.03 1.35
N ALA A 80 0.93 -2.09 1.10
CA ALA A 80 1.56 -3.26 0.49
C ALA A 80 1.52 -4.45 1.47
N THR A 81 1.04 -5.61 1.01
CA THR A 81 0.88 -6.81 1.85
C THR A 81 1.94 -7.84 1.48
N VAL A 82 2.63 -8.38 2.50
CA VAL A 82 3.59 -9.47 2.35
C VAL A 82 3.02 -10.73 3.00
N VAL A 83 3.03 -11.84 2.25
CA VAL A 83 2.70 -13.17 2.79
C VAL A 83 3.99 -13.90 3.09
N TYR A 84 4.22 -14.22 4.36
CA TYR A 84 5.41 -14.92 4.82
C TYR A 84 5.09 -16.35 5.25
N PHE A 85 5.80 -17.31 4.68
CA PHE A 85 5.71 -18.70 5.06
C PHE A 85 6.91 -19.06 5.94
N HIS A 86 6.65 -19.41 7.20
CA HIS A 86 7.65 -20.03 8.07
C HIS A 86 8.19 -21.32 7.45
N GLY A 87 9.50 -21.52 7.57
CA GLY A 87 10.18 -22.76 7.17
C GLY A 87 10.06 -23.86 8.23
N GLY A 88 10.40 -25.10 7.84
CA GLY A 88 10.44 -26.26 8.74
C GLY A 88 9.88 -27.57 8.15
N GLY A 89 9.67 -27.63 6.83
CA GLY A 89 9.59 -28.89 6.10
C GLY A 89 8.40 -29.77 6.46
N LEU A 90 7.21 -29.18 6.64
CA LEU A 90 5.93 -29.87 6.96
C LEU A 90 5.86 -30.56 8.32
N GLU A 91 7.00 -30.85 8.95
CA GLU A 91 7.12 -31.60 10.20
C GLU A 91 7.31 -30.68 11.41
N ALA A 92 7.97 -29.53 11.21
CA ALA A 92 8.24 -28.55 12.26
C ALA A 92 7.97 -27.14 11.75
N GLY A 93 7.68 -26.22 12.65
CA GLY A 93 7.45 -24.82 12.31
C GLY A 93 6.51 -24.15 13.30
N SER A 94 6.99 -23.07 13.90
CA SER A 94 6.15 -22.16 14.68
C SER A 94 5.89 -20.90 13.89
N LYS A 95 4.66 -20.39 13.98
CA LYS A 95 4.29 -19.12 13.35
C LYS A 95 5.08 -18.01 14.04
N THR A 96 5.79 -17.20 13.26
CA THR A 96 6.49 -16.02 13.78
C THR A 96 6.65 -15.00 12.66
N VAL A 97 6.27 -13.75 12.94
CA VAL A 97 6.52 -12.63 12.05
C VAL A 97 7.99 -12.20 12.21
N PRO A 98 8.82 -12.25 11.15
CA PRO A 98 10.21 -11.82 11.23
C PRO A 98 10.34 -10.35 11.65
N ASN A 99 11.26 -10.04 12.57
CA ASN A 99 11.49 -8.66 13.02
C ASN A 99 11.85 -7.70 11.87
N ALA A 100 12.48 -8.21 10.81
CA ALA A 100 12.81 -7.43 9.62
C ALA A 100 11.59 -6.88 8.87
N LEU A 101 10.41 -7.50 9.04
CA LEU A 101 9.16 -7.09 8.39
C LEU A 101 8.27 -6.24 9.32
N ARG A 102 8.63 -6.09 10.60
CA ARG A 102 7.83 -5.34 11.57
C ARG A 102 8.08 -3.83 11.39
N GLU A 103 7.02 -3.04 11.57
CA GLU A 103 7.07 -1.58 11.49
C GLU A 103 7.53 -1.02 10.11
N LYS A 104 7.33 -1.79 9.02
CA LYS A 104 7.72 -1.41 7.65
C LYS A 104 6.54 -1.17 6.69
N GLY A 105 5.31 -1.11 7.22
CA GLY A 105 4.07 -1.02 6.45
C GLY A 105 3.46 0.37 6.40
#